data_AF-A0A970NHW6-F1
#
_entry.id   AF-A0A970NHW6-F1
#
_cell.length_a   1.000
_cell.length_b   1.000
_cell.length_c   1.000
_cell.angle_alpha   90.00
_cell.angle_beta   90.00
_cell.angle_gamma   90.00
#
_symmetry.space_group_name_H-M   'P 1'
#
loop_
_entity.id
_entity.type
_entity.pdbx_description
1 polymer ?
#
loop_
_entity_poly.entity_id
_entity_poly.type
_entity_poly.pdbx_seq_one_letter_code
_entity_poly.pdbx_strand_id
1 'polypeptide(L)'
;LRLLADGYGSSQVLEDGTFLTCTAWSWASYSNKGGRRHPPALSTSIESRWFNHDFLEHLYQELGYDPAEVMKTVNRMMLAGKSAHNLLDRLLPARPKDVMVVIQEPTDEPSRTLQRYAGNPLLEPIPANQWESKYVLNPGALRIDDRVYLFYRAVGEDDISYIGLAVTDGYRVLERLPQPIFSPVIPEERMGCEDPRLIIIDERIWMLYTAYDSNLAQIAAASITVDDFLARRFEGWQREGLAFKNIWDKDAILFPERIQGKYVLYHRIEPSMWITYMNEVEFPCREQHAIIIGPRPGRMWDSLKIGAGAQPLKTIYGWLLIYHGVDHNYVYRLGVILVDLEDPQRVLYRSPNPVLEPEEDYEVGLSGAWVPNVVFTCGAVGGSDKEILEDDDEVLVYYGAADTSIGVARATVADLIPEKYRCKSLALV
;
A
#
# COMPACT_ATOMS: atom_id res chain seq x y z
N LEU A 1 16.13 -38.93 -3.21
CA LEU A 1 14.91 -38.86 -4.03
C LEU A 1 13.79 -39.72 -3.46
N ARG A 2 13.87 -41.06 -3.48
CA ARG A 2 12.83 -41.93 -2.88
C ARG A 2 12.62 -41.73 -1.37
N LEU A 3 13.70 -41.76 -0.61
CA LEU A 3 13.74 -41.39 0.83
C LEU A 3 13.24 -39.96 1.14
N LEU A 4 13.34 -39.07 0.14
CA LEU A 4 12.92 -37.67 0.23
C LEU A 4 11.41 -37.53 -0.05
N ALA A 5 10.88 -38.35 -0.95
CA ALA A 5 9.45 -38.48 -1.24
C ALA A 5 8.70 -39.21 -0.10
N ASP A 6 9.30 -40.26 0.47
CA ASP A 6 8.72 -41.03 1.57
C ASP A 6 8.64 -40.22 2.88
N GLY A 7 9.49 -39.19 3.04
CA GLY A 7 9.51 -38.29 4.20
C GLY A 7 8.51 -37.12 4.13
N TYR A 8 7.89 -36.86 2.97
CA TYR A 8 7.08 -35.66 2.72
C TYR A 8 5.78 -35.60 3.55
N GLY A 9 5.24 -36.76 3.94
CA GLY A 9 4.09 -36.86 4.85
C GLY A 9 4.43 -36.86 6.34
N SER A 10 5.73 -36.86 6.69
CA SER A 10 6.17 -36.81 8.09
C SER A 10 6.42 -35.36 8.46
N SER A 11 5.45 -34.70 9.09
CA SER A 11 5.72 -33.44 9.79
C SER A 11 5.91 -33.74 11.27
N GLN A 12 6.74 -32.94 11.94
CA GLN A 12 6.91 -33.05 13.39
C GLN A 12 6.54 -31.73 14.03
N VAL A 13 5.73 -31.78 15.08
CA VAL A 13 5.56 -30.66 16.00
C VAL A 13 6.55 -30.88 17.14
N LEU A 14 7.48 -29.94 17.32
CA LEU A 14 8.44 -29.97 18.43
C LEU A 14 7.72 -29.68 19.75
N GLU A 15 8.37 -29.98 20.89
CA GLU A 15 7.77 -29.80 22.22
C GLU A 15 7.35 -28.35 22.54
N ASP A 16 7.93 -27.37 21.85
CA ASP A 16 7.60 -25.95 21.98
C ASP A 16 6.45 -25.49 21.05
N GLY A 17 5.80 -26.43 20.35
CA GLY A 17 4.71 -26.14 19.42
C GLY A 17 5.16 -25.75 18.01
N THR A 18 6.47 -25.74 17.74
CA THR A 18 7.01 -25.47 16.40
C THR A 18 6.63 -26.58 15.42
N PHE A 19 5.93 -26.23 14.34
CA PHE A 19 5.73 -27.13 13.22
C PHE A 19 6.98 -27.17 12.33
N LEU A 20 7.58 -28.35 12.17
CA LEU A 20 8.75 -28.59 11.33
C LEU A 20 8.38 -29.56 10.18
N THR A 21 8.58 -29.09 8.95
CA THR A 21 8.46 -29.94 7.76
C THR A 21 9.68 -30.86 7.70
N CYS A 22 9.52 -32.19 7.51
CA CYS A 22 10.68 -33.10 7.45
C CYS A 22 11.36 -33.13 6.08
N THR A 23 11.40 -32.02 5.38
CA THR A 23 12.15 -31.94 4.11
C THR A 23 13.66 -31.91 4.38
N ALA A 24 14.46 -32.33 3.39
CA ALA A 24 15.91 -32.27 3.52
C ALA A 24 16.43 -30.83 3.73
N TRP A 25 15.72 -29.79 3.25
CA TRP A 25 16.16 -28.40 3.35
C TRP A 25 15.84 -27.80 4.70
N SER A 26 14.64 -28.03 5.24
CA SER A 26 14.28 -27.63 6.60
C SER A 26 15.13 -28.34 7.64
N TRP A 27 15.40 -29.64 7.46
CA TRP A 27 16.33 -30.37 8.34
C TRP A 27 17.79 -29.94 8.21
N ALA A 28 18.28 -29.69 6.99
CA ALA A 28 19.65 -29.19 6.81
C ALA A 28 19.83 -27.81 7.45
N SER A 29 18.84 -26.92 7.28
CA SER A 29 18.86 -25.56 7.84
C SER A 29 18.73 -25.56 9.36
N TYR A 30 17.80 -26.35 9.90
CA TYR A 30 17.63 -26.56 11.34
C TYR A 30 18.88 -27.18 11.99
N SER A 31 19.44 -28.22 11.35
CA SER A 31 20.66 -28.89 11.80
C SER A 31 21.89 -27.97 11.75
N ASN A 32 22.03 -27.16 10.70
CA ASN A 32 23.10 -26.17 10.59
C ASN A 32 23.04 -25.12 11.73
N LYS A 33 21.86 -24.84 12.28
CA LYS A 33 21.68 -23.99 13.47
C LYS A 33 21.84 -24.75 14.80
N GLY A 34 22.34 -25.98 14.77
CA GLY A 34 22.53 -26.83 15.94
C GLY A 34 21.22 -27.41 16.49
N GLY A 35 20.18 -27.51 15.66
CA GLY A 35 18.86 -27.97 16.09
C GLY A 35 18.17 -27.00 17.06
N ARG A 36 18.38 -25.70 16.85
CA ARG A 36 17.79 -24.63 17.65
C ARG A 36 17.19 -23.57 16.73
N ARG A 37 16.04 -23.00 17.12
CA ARG A 37 15.27 -21.97 16.37
C ARG A 37 14.64 -22.50 15.07
N HIS A 38 13.73 -21.73 14.49
CA HIS A 38 13.02 -22.12 13.27
C HIS A 38 13.92 -22.07 12.00
N PRO A 39 13.61 -22.87 10.96
CA PRO A 39 14.13 -22.64 9.61
C PRO A 39 13.88 -21.17 9.20
N PRO A 40 14.83 -20.51 8.51
CA PRO A 40 14.67 -19.14 8.05
C PRO A 40 13.60 -19.05 6.95
N ALA A 41 13.00 -17.87 6.81
CA ALA A 41 11.96 -17.58 5.81
C ALA A 41 12.34 -18.01 4.38
N LEU A 42 13.62 -17.99 4.02
CA LEU A 42 14.10 -18.48 2.72
C LEU A 42 13.86 -19.99 2.53
N SER A 43 14.06 -20.81 3.56
CA SER A 43 13.80 -22.26 3.50
C SER A 43 12.30 -22.52 3.31
N THR A 44 11.46 -21.85 4.08
CA THR A 44 9.99 -21.91 3.97
C THR A 44 9.50 -21.36 2.63
N SER A 45 10.13 -20.31 2.11
CA SER A 45 9.82 -19.73 0.80
C SER A 45 10.18 -20.66 -0.35
N ILE A 46 11.34 -21.32 -0.30
CA ILE A 46 11.73 -22.35 -1.28
C ILE A 46 10.74 -23.51 -1.25
N GLU A 47 10.33 -23.97 -0.07
CA GLU A 47 9.34 -25.03 0.08
C GLU A 47 7.96 -24.63 -0.43
N SER A 48 7.48 -23.43 -0.07
CA SER A 48 6.22 -22.89 -0.57
C SER A 48 6.25 -22.77 -2.10
N ARG A 49 7.36 -22.30 -2.67
CA ARG A 49 7.53 -22.21 -4.12
C ARG A 49 7.60 -23.59 -4.79
N TRP A 50 8.20 -24.58 -4.15
CA TRP A 50 8.23 -25.97 -4.64
C TRP A 50 6.83 -26.62 -4.57
N PHE A 51 6.12 -26.45 -3.46
CA PHE A 51 4.72 -26.88 -3.34
C PHE A 51 3.84 -26.22 -4.39
N ASN A 52 4.01 -24.92 -4.62
CA ASN A 52 3.28 -24.19 -5.67
C ASN A 52 3.63 -24.73 -7.07
N HIS A 53 4.87 -25.18 -7.29
CA HIS A 53 5.28 -25.85 -8.52
C HIS A 53 4.57 -27.19 -8.68
N ASP A 54 4.59 -28.06 -7.67
CA ASP A 54 3.91 -29.36 -7.71
C ASP A 54 2.39 -29.20 -7.87
N PHE A 55 1.78 -28.24 -7.15
CA PHE A 55 0.37 -27.91 -7.27
C PHE A 55 0.02 -27.41 -8.67
N LEU A 56 0.87 -26.56 -9.26
CA LEU A 56 0.71 -26.07 -10.63
C LEU A 56 0.83 -27.20 -11.65
N GLU A 57 1.76 -28.14 -11.46
CA GLU A 57 1.85 -29.34 -12.30
C GLU A 57 0.61 -30.22 -12.19
N HIS A 58 0.09 -30.46 -10.98
CA HIS A 58 -1.15 -31.22 -10.79
C HIS A 58 -2.36 -30.51 -11.41
N LEU A 59 -2.48 -29.20 -11.20
CA LEU A 59 -3.52 -28.37 -11.82
C LEU A 59 -3.44 -28.47 -13.35
N TYR A 60 -2.22 -28.43 -13.92
CA TYR A 60 -1.98 -28.64 -15.33
C TYR A 60 -2.49 -29.99 -15.82
N GLN A 61 -2.16 -31.07 -15.10
CA GLN A 61 -2.63 -32.42 -15.42
C GLN A 61 -4.16 -32.50 -15.41
N GLU A 62 -4.80 -31.98 -14.36
CA GLU A 62 -6.27 -31.98 -14.21
C GLU A 62 -6.97 -31.14 -15.28
N LEU A 63 -6.33 -30.06 -15.74
CA LEU A 63 -6.82 -29.26 -16.87
C LEU A 63 -6.52 -29.89 -18.25
N GLY A 64 -5.87 -31.05 -18.29
CA GLY A 64 -5.53 -31.77 -19.52
C GLY A 64 -4.29 -31.26 -20.27
N TYR A 65 -3.44 -30.47 -19.61
CA TYR A 65 -2.18 -29.95 -20.15
C TYR A 65 -0.97 -30.81 -19.78
N ASP A 66 0.13 -30.69 -20.52
CA ASP A 66 1.40 -31.37 -20.25
C ASP A 66 2.20 -30.61 -19.16
N PRO A 67 2.44 -31.19 -17.98
CA PRO A 67 3.21 -30.55 -16.90
C PRO A 67 4.65 -30.25 -17.28
N ALA A 68 5.23 -31.00 -18.23
CA ALA A 68 6.58 -30.72 -18.70
C ALA A 68 6.70 -29.32 -19.34
N GLU A 69 5.59 -28.71 -19.78
CA GLU A 69 5.56 -27.34 -20.26
C GLU A 69 5.84 -26.30 -19.17
N VAL A 70 5.56 -26.61 -17.89
CA VAL A 70 5.89 -25.74 -16.75
C VAL A 70 7.40 -25.49 -16.72
N MET A 71 8.20 -26.57 -16.65
CA MET A 71 9.66 -26.47 -16.61
C MET A 71 10.27 -25.97 -17.92
N LYS A 72 9.72 -26.34 -19.08
CA LYS A 72 10.17 -25.78 -20.38
C LYS A 72 9.95 -24.26 -20.43
N THR A 73 8.84 -23.78 -19.89
CA THR A 73 8.50 -22.34 -19.84
C THR A 73 9.42 -21.60 -18.87
N VAL A 74 9.67 -22.15 -17.68
CA VAL A 74 10.66 -21.60 -16.72
C VAL A 74 12.03 -21.47 -17.39
N ASN A 75 12.53 -22.54 -18.02
CA ASN A 75 13.82 -22.51 -18.70
C ASN A 75 13.86 -21.46 -19.82
N ARG A 76 12.80 -21.37 -20.63
CA ARG A 76 12.68 -20.37 -21.69
C ARG A 76 12.68 -18.95 -21.13
N MET A 77 11.99 -18.71 -20.03
CA MET A 77 11.96 -17.42 -19.34
C MET A 77 13.33 -17.06 -18.77
N MET A 78 14.02 -18.01 -18.13
CA MET A 78 15.39 -17.80 -17.64
C MET A 78 16.36 -17.46 -18.77
N LEU A 79 16.34 -18.24 -19.87
CA LEU A 79 17.17 -17.97 -21.06
C LEU A 79 16.86 -16.61 -21.70
N ALA A 80 15.62 -16.14 -21.59
CA ALA A 80 15.20 -14.83 -22.06
C ALA A 80 15.45 -13.69 -21.05
N GLY A 81 16.12 -13.95 -19.92
CA GLY A 81 16.36 -12.95 -18.87
C GLY A 81 15.09 -12.54 -18.10
N LYS A 82 14.01 -13.34 -18.20
CA LYS A 82 12.69 -13.09 -17.60
C LYS A 82 12.45 -13.95 -16.35
N SER A 83 13.52 -14.32 -15.64
CA SER A 83 13.43 -15.15 -14.42
C SER A 83 12.59 -14.53 -13.30
N ALA A 84 12.41 -13.21 -13.30
CA ALA A 84 11.59 -12.48 -12.33
C ALA A 84 10.11 -12.33 -12.73
N HIS A 85 9.71 -12.75 -13.93
CA HIS A 85 8.32 -12.60 -14.38
C HIS A 85 7.44 -13.74 -13.83
N ASN A 86 6.14 -13.45 -13.60
CA ASN A 86 5.20 -14.46 -13.12
C ASN A 86 5.02 -15.56 -14.17
N LEU A 87 5.21 -16.81 -13.73
CA LEU A 87 5.11 -17.99 -14.58
C LEU A 87 3.67 -18.26 -15.03
N LEU A 88 2.67 -17.94 -14.19
CA LEU A 88 1.26 -18.18 -14.47
C LEU A 88 0.76 -17.40 -15.69
N ASP A 89 1.27 -16.19 -15.93
CA ASP A 89 0.91 -15.35 -17.09
C ASP A 89 1.25 -16.01 -18.43
N ARG A 90 2.23 -16.93 -18.44
CA ARG A 90 2.63 -17.69 -19.63
C ARG A 90 1.92 -19.02 -19.74
N LEU A 91 1.59 -19.58 -18.60
CA LEU A 91 1.07 -20.93 -18.48
C LEU A 91 -0.46 -20.96 -18.64
N LEU A 92 -1.19 -20.14 -17.88
CA LEU A 92 -2.63 -20.12 -17.90
C LEU A 92 -3.13 -18.99 -18.82
N PRO A 93 -3.55 -19.26 -20.07
CA PRO A 93 -4.13 -18.24 -20.95
C PRO A 93 -5.54 -17.80 -20.50
N ALA A 94 -6.12 -18.48 -19.50
CA ALA A 94 -7.41 -18.14 -18.94
C ALA A 94 -7.28 -16.84 -18.14
N ARG A 95 -7.68 -15.72 -18.76
CA ARG A 95 -8.05 -14.52 -18.02
C ARG A 95 -9.16 -14.94 -17.04
N PRO A 96 -9.11 -14.55 -15.75
CA PRO A 96 -10.20 -14.83 -14.83
C PRO A 96 -11.50 -14.35 -15.49
N LYS A 97 -12.51 -15.22 -15.57
CA LYS A 97 -13.76 -14.94 -16.29
C LYS A 97 -14.51 -13.73 -15.72
N ASP A 98 -14.22 -13.37 -14.47
CA ASP A 98 -14.90 -12.32 -13.71
C ASP A 98 -13.99 -11.13 -13.38
N VAL A 99 -12.81 -10.99 -14.02
CA VAL A 99 -12.07 -9.72 -13.96
C VAL A 99 -12.63 -8.79 -15.03
N MET A 100 -13.61 -7.99 -14.64
CA MET A 100 -14.02 -6.84 -15.45
C MET A 100 -12.90 -5.79 -15.37
N VAL A 101 -12.23 -5.57 -16.51
CA VAL A 101 -11.30 -4.45 -16.67
C VAL A 101 -12.10 -3.27 -17.15
N VAL A 102 -12.10 -2.18 -16.39
CA VAL A 102 -12.69 -0.92 -16.83
C VAL A 102 -11.77 -0.32 -17.89
N ILE A 103 -12.27 -0.19 -19.12
CA ILE A 103 -11.52 0.44 -20.22
C ILE A 103 -11.45 1.94 -19.94
N GLN A 104 -10.24 2.47 -19.86
CA GLN A 104 -9.99 3.90 -19.69
C GLN A 104 -9.73 4.54 -21.04
N GLU A 105 -10.29 5.74 -21.25
CA GLU A 105 -9.87 6.59 -22.37
C GLU A 105 -8.54 7.26 -22.01
N PRO A 106 -7.45 6.99 -22.75
CA PRO A 106 -6.18 7.65 -22.50
C PRO A 106 -6.28 9.15 -22.83
N THR A 107 -5.48 9.94 -22.14
CA THR A 107 -5.37 11.38 -22.37
C THR A 107 -3.93 11.82 -22.33
N ASP A 108 -3.61 12.81 -23.17
CA ASP A 108 -2.31 13.47 -23.22
C ASP A 108 -2.34 14.81 -22.47
N GLU A 109 -3.46 15.18 -21.84
CA GLU A 109 -3.61 16.42 -21.06
C GLU A 109 -2.89 16.30 -19.71
N PRO A 110 -1.78 17.04 -19.50
CA PRO A 110 -0.98 16.91 -18.29
C PRO A 110 -1.65 17.59 -17.09
N SER A 111 -1.41 17.02 -15.91
CA SER A 111 -1.71 17.67 -14.63
C SER A 111 -0.53 18.57 -14.26
N ARG A 112 -0.76 19.67 -13.54
CA ARG A 112 0.35 20.50 -13.06
C ARG A 112 1.08 19.82 -11.90
N THR A 113 2.34 20.20 -11.72
CA THR A 113 3.18 19.63 -10.66
C THR A 113 2.84 20.22 -9.29
N LEU A 114 2.97 19.38 -8.27
CA LEU A 114 2.93 19.79 -6.87
C LEU A 114 4.12 20.70 -6.57
N GLN A 115 3.86 21.78 -5.83
CA GLN A 115 4.87 22.72 -5.37
C GLN A 115 5.35 22.30 -3.98
N ARG A 116 6.63 21.95 -3.86
CA ARG A 116 7.25 21.61 -2.57
C ARG A 116 7.22 22.80 -1.61
N TYR A 117 7.01 22.52 -0.34
CA TYR A 117 7.21 23.52 0.70
C TYR A 117 8.71 23.79 0.88
N ALA A 118 9.09 25.07 0.88
CA ALA A 118 10.49 25.48 0.99
C ALA A 118 11.16 25.08 2.32
N GLY A 119 10.37 24.76 3.35
CA GLY A 119 10.87 24.27 4.64
C GLY A 119 11.02 22.76 4.73
N ASN A 120 10.90 22.01 3.62
CA ASN A 120 11.15 20.57 3.62
C ASN A 120 12.65 20.26 3.88
N PRO A 121 12.98 19.08 4.45
CA PRO A 121 12.05 18.07 4.96
C PRO A 121 11.28 18.55 6.21
N LEU A 122 10.00 18.21 6.27
CA LEU A 122 9.09 18.55 7.37
C LEU A 122 9.37 17.73 8.63
N LEU A 123 9.63 16.44 8.48
CA LEU A 123 10.09 15.57 9.57
C LEU A 123 11.32 14.80 9.14
N GLU A 124 12.28 14.74 10.06
CA GLU A 124 13.46 13.88 9.98
C GLU A 124 13.49 12.94 11.21
N PRO A 125 14.23 11.82 11.14
CA PRO A 125 14.46 10.95 12.29
C PRO A 125 15.08 11.71 13.46
N ILE A 126 14.73 11.33 14.68
CA ILE A 126 15.33 11.91 15.89
C ILE A 126 16.28 10.87 16.49
N PRO A 127 17.61 11.00 16.32
CA PRO A 127 18.55 9.96 16.75
C PRO A 127 18.46 9.59 18.24
N ALA A 128 18.02 10.52 19.08
CA ALA A 128 17.85 10.30 20.52
C ALA A 128 16.59 9.50 20.87
N ASN A 129 15.64 9.34 19.95
CA ASN A 129 14.38 8.65 20.19
C ASN A 129 14.41 7.24 19.59
N GLN A 130 14.60 6.22 20.44
CA GLN A 130 14.98 4.88 20.01
C GLN A 130 14.05 4.22 18.99
N TRP A 131 12.74 4.50 19.02
CA TRP A 131 11.75 3.88 18.13
C TRP A 131 11.60 4.58 16.76
N GLU A 132 12.17 5.78 16.59
CA GLU A 132 12.13 6.57 15.34
C GLU A 132 13.51 7.09 14.93
N SER A 133 14.57 6.51 15.48
CA SER A 133 15.94 7.00 15.35
C SER A 133 16.54 6.81 13.97
N LYS A 134 16.00 5.88 13.17
CA LYS A 134 16.52 5.57 11.84
C LYS A 134 15.73 6.27 10.73
N TYR A 135 14.41 6.12 10.71
CA TYR A 135 13.58 6.55 9.58
C TYR A 135 12.22 7.08 10.05
N VAL A 136 11.72 8.13 9.40
CA VAL A 136 10.33 8.55 9.44
C VAL A 136 9.79 8.67 8.03
N LEU A 137 8.65 8.05 7.77
CA LEU A 137 8.18 7.86 6.41
C LEU A 137 6.65 7.80 6.32
N ASN A 138 6.17 7.92 5.07
CA ASN A 138 4.86 7.50 4.61
C ASN A 138 3.67 7.93 5.49
N PRO A 139 3.51 9.23 5.80
CA PRO A 139 2.50 9.69 6.72
C PRO A 139 1.10 9.60 6.13
N GLY A 140 0.18 9.01 6.88
CA GLY A 140 -1.24 9.30 6.75
C GLY A 140 -1.52 10.69 7.27
N ALA A 141 -2.48 11.40 6.67
CA ALA A 141 -2.82 12.77 7.06
C ALA A 141 -4.33 12.89 7.25
N LEU A 142 -4.74 13.58 8.31
CA LEU A 142 -6.14 13.87 8.60
C LEU A 142 -6.27 15.32 9.05
N ARG A 143 -7.22 16.06 8.50
CA ARG A 143 -7.56 17.40 8.97
C ARG A 143 -8.76 17.32 9.90
N ILE A 144 -8.64 17.96 11.05
CA ILE A 144 -9.75 18.22 11.96
C ILE A 144 -9.61 19.68 12.37
N ASP A 145 -10.59 20.50 12.02
CA ASP A 145 -10.53 21.96 12.17
C ASP A 145 -9.27 22.55 11.48
N ASP A 146 -8.57 23.44 12.18
CA ASP A 146 -7.39 24.15 11.67
C ASP A 146 -6.10 23.30 11.71
N ARG A 147 -6.14 22.07 12.24
CA ARG A 147 -4.97 21.21 12.42
C ARG A 147 -4.92 20.07 11.41
N VAL A 148 -3.71 19.70 11.02
CA VAL A 148 -3.44 18.45 10.32
C VAL A 148 -2.67 17.51 11.24
N TYR A 149 -3.20 16.30 11.39
CA TYR A 149 -2.62 15.21 12.17
C TYR A 149 -1.92 14.25 11.20
N LEU A 150 -0.61 14.09 11.37
CA LEU A 150 0.22 13.19 10.59
C LEU A 150 0.48 11.92 11.39
N PHE A 151 -0.07 10.81 10.91
CA PHE A 151 0.22 9.49 11.44
C PHE A 151 1.38 8.96 10.62
N TYR A 152 2.60 9.14 11.12
CA TYR A 152 3.79 8.79 10.37
C TYR A 152 4.30 7.42 10.77
N ARG A 153 4.75 6.64 9.79
CA ARG A 153 5.50 5.42 10.06
C ARG A 153 6.89 5.81 10.54
N ALA A 154 7.37 5.14 11.58
CA ALA A 154 8.74 5.30 12.06
C ALA A 154 9.40 3.96 12.31
N VAL A 155 10.72 3.93 12.12
CA VAL A 155 11.55 2.76 12.39
C VAL A 155 12.77 3.18 13.21
N GLY A 156 13.04 2.39 14.24
CA GLY A 156 14.06 2.64 15.23
C GLY A 156 15.16 1.59 15.28
N GLU A 157 15.83 1.49 16.43
CA GLU A 157 16.93 0.56 16.65
C GLU A 157 16.52 -0.91 16.51
N ASP A 158 15.26 -1.24 16.81
CA ASP A 158 14.69 -2.59 16.77
C ASP A 158 14.21 -3.05 15.39
N ASP A 159 14.30 -2.19 14.37
CA ASP A 159 13.86 -2.45 12.98
C ASP A 159 12.36 -2.79 12.86
N ILE A 160 11.55 -2.39 13.84
CA ILE A 160 10.09 -2.55 13.83
C ILE A 160 9.43 -1.24 13.40
N SER A 161 8.38 -1.33 12.58
CA SER A 161 7.60 -0.14 12.20
C SER A 161 6.49 0.18 13.21
N TYR A 162 6.49 1.43 13.66
CA TYR A 162 5.49 2.00 14.57
C TYR A 162 4.77 3.17 13.92
N ILE A 163 3.60 3.56 14.45
CA ILE A 163 2.92 4.78 14.02
C ILE A 163 3.09 5.87 15.08
N GLY A 164 3.75 6.96 14.70
CA GLY A 164 3.89 8.19 15.46
C GLY A 164 2.81 9.22 15.14
N LEU A 165 2.76 10.29 15.94
CA LEU A 165 1.87 11.42 15.71
C LEU A 165 2.63 12.74 15.70
N ALA A 166 2.46 13.50 14.62
CA ALA A 166 2.82 14.92 14.57
C ALA A 166 1.58 15.76 14.23
N VAL A 167 1.52 16.98 14.75
CA VAL A 167 0.44 17.94 14.51
C VAL A 167 1.01 19.15 13.80
N THR A 168 0.38 19.61 12.73
CA THR A 168 0.84 20.74 11.92
C THR A 168 -0.29 21.75 11.68
N ASP A 169 0.09 22.96 11.27
CA ASP A 169 -0.84 23.96 10.71
C ASP A 169 -1.00 23.83 9.18
N GLY A 170 -0.52 22.73 8.59
CA GLY A 170 -0.37 22.56 7.14
C GLY A 170 1.09 22.55 6.67
N TYR A 171 1.96 23.32 7.33
CA TYR A 171 3.36 23.48 6.88
C TYR A 171 4.38 23.44 8.03
N ARG A 172 4.01 23.88 9.22
CA ARG A 172 4.87 23.88 10.41
C ARG A 172 4.43 22.81 11.37
N VAL A 173 5.40 22.05 11.88
CA VAL A 173 5.17 21.10 12.96
C VAL A 173 4.98 21.88 14.26
N LEU A 174 3.82 21.74 14.86
CA LEU A 174 3.42 22.37 16.11
C LEU A 174 3.72 21.46 17.29
N GLU A 175 3.62 20.15 17.06
CA GLU A 175 3.84 19.12 18.05
C GLU A 175 4.26 17.81 17.38
N ARG A 176 5.12 17.03 18.06
CA ARG A 176 5.45 15.65 17.72
C ARG A 176 5.52 14.86 19.02
N LEU A 177 4.75 13.78 19.12
CA LEU A 177 4.71 13.00 20.34
C LEU A 177 6.00 12.18 20.53
N PRO A 178 6.50 12.04 21.76
CA PRO A 178 7.75 11.33 22.03
C PRO A 178 7.59 9.80 21.98
N GLN A 179 6.35 9.29 21.96
CA GLN A 179 6.01 7.88 21.97
C GLN A 179 5.06 7.57 20.80
N PRO A 180 5.09 6.33 20.26
CA PRO A 180 4.16 5.93 19.22
C PRO A 180 2.72 5.93 19.74
N ILE A 181 1.77 6.24 18.86
CA ILE A 181 0.33 6.18 19.13
C ILE A 181 -0.28 4.83 18.75
N PHE A 182 0.44 4.02 17.98
CA PHE A 182 0.04 2.66 17.62
C PHE A 182 1.29 1.78 17.41
N SER A 183 1.29 0.61 18.04
CA SER A 183 2.42 -0.34 18.04
C SER A 183 1.93 -1.76 17.77
N PRO A 184 2.78 -2.65 17.21
CA PRO A 184 2.44 -4.05 16.99
C PRO A 184 1.92 -4.79 18.22
N VAL A 185 0.87 -5.59 18.05
CA VAL A 185 0.27 -6.45 19.08
C VAL A 185 -0.06 -7.85 18.56
N ILE A 186 -0.58 -7.96 17.34
CA ILE A 186 -0.96 -9.27 16.77
C ILE A 186 0.23 -9.91 16.01
N PRO A 187 0.24 -11.25 15.83
CA PRO A 187 1.33 -11.94 15.14
C PRO A 187 1.64 -11.39 13.74
N GLU A 188 0.62 -10.97 13.01
CA GLU A 188 0.71 -10.42 11.65
C GLU A 188 1.39 -9.05 11.60
N GLU A 189 1.53 -8.37 12.74
CA GLU A 189 2.21 -7.07 12.87
C GLU A 189 3.66 -7.22 13.37
N ARG A 190 4.19 -8.44 13.51
CA ARG A 190 5.47 -8.69 14.21
C ARG A 190 6.65 -7.83 13.74
N MET A 191 6.69 -7.46 12.46
CA MET A 191 7.72 -6.57 11.90
C MET A 191 7.24 -5.12 11.74
N GLY A 192 5.98 -4.84 11.98
CA GLY A 192 5.47 -3.50 12.13
C GLY A 192 4.05 -3.28 11.66
N CYS A 193 3.54 -2.11 12.01
CA CYS A 193 2.38 -1.47 11.43
C CYS A 193 2.89 -0.38 10.47
N GLU A 194 2.60 -0.51 9.18
CA GLU A 194 3.23 0.31 8.14
C GLU A 194 2.22 1.14 7.36
N ASP A 195 2.69 2.32 6.91
CA ASP A 195 2.08 3.15 5.89
C ASP A 195 0.55 3.40 6.13
N PRO A 196 0.16 4.12 7.20
CA PRO A 196 -1.25 4.29 7.56
C PRO A 196 -2.00 5.22 6.61
N ARG A 197 -3.23 4.89 6.25
CA ARG A 197 -4.18 5.77 5.56
C ARG A 197 -5.39 6.02 6.46
N LEU A 198 -5.78 7.28 6.54
CA LEU A 198 -6.75 7.77 7.52
C LEU A 198 -8.00 8.28 6.84
N ILE A 199 -9.15 7.98 7.43
CA ILE A 199 -10.43 8.58 7.04
C ILE A 199 -11.32 8.71 8.28
N ILE A 200 -12.20 9.71 8.31
CA ILE A 200 -13.27 9.78 9.31
C ILE A 200 -14.55 9.22 8.71
N ILE A 201 -15.17 8.28 9.40
CA ILE A 201 -16.51 7.74 9.08
C ILE A 201 -17.25 7.62 10.42
N ASP A 202 -18.45 8.19 10.51
CA ASP A 202 -19.33 8.09 11.67
C ASP A 202 -18.62 8.43 13.00
N GLU A 203 -17.95 9.59 13.06
CA GLU A 203 -17.20 10.10 14.24
C GLU A 203 -16.02 9.23 14.71
N ARG A 204 -15.59 8.29 13.86
CA ARG A 204 -14.41 7.45 14.10
C ARG A 204 -13.33 7.72 13.07
N ILE A 205 -12.09 7.79 13.54
CA ILE A 205 -10.92 7.72 12.68
C ILE A 205 -10.67 6.25 12.37
N TRP A 206 -10.80 5.90 11.11
CA TRP A 206 -10.40 4.60 10.58
C TRP A 206 -8.99 4.70 10.01
N MET A 207 -8.15 3.76 10.40
CA MET A 207 -6.79 3.60 9.91
C MET A 207 -6.66 2.26 9.20
N LEU A 208 -6.47 2.30 7.87
CA LEU A 208 -6.00 1.14 7.13
C LEU A 208 -4.48 1.18 7.06
N TYR A 209 -3.84 0.05 7.34
CA TYR A 209 -2.38 -0.04 7.40
C TYR A 209 -1.90 -1.42 6.94
N THR A 210 -0.62 -1.52 6.60
CA THR A 210 0.00 -2.81 6.32
C THR A 210 0.48 -3.44 7.63
N ALA A 211 -0.10 -4.57 8.01
CA ALA A 211 0.45 -5.47 9.01
C ALA A 211 1.50 -6.36 8.33
N TYR A 212 2.75 -6.27 8.79
CA TYR A 212 3.87 -7.02 8.23
C TYR A 212 4.48 -7.96 9.27
N ASP A 213 4.61 -9.25 8.91
CA ASP A 213 5.06 -10.30 9.82
C ASP A 213 6.44 -10.90 9.49
N SER A 214 7.18 -10.28 8.55
CA SER A 214 8.41 -10.75 7.86
C SER A 214 8.21 -11.66 6.65
N ASN A 215 7.04 -12.30 6.51
CA ASN A 215 6.72 -13.21 5.42
C ASN A 215 5.67 -12.65 4.48
N LEU A 216 4.67 -11.96 5.01
CA LEU A 216 3.51 -11.47 4.30
C LEU A 216 3.16 -10.05 4.76
N ALA A 217 2.95 -9.17 3.78
CA ALA A 217 2.34 -7.86 4.00
C ALA A 217 0.84 -7.97 3.71
N GLN A 218 0.02 -7.70 4.72
CA GLN A 218 -1.43 -7.77 4.62
C GLN A 218 -2.06 -6.44 5.04
N ILE A 219 -3.24 -6.14 4.51
CA ILE A 219 -4.02 -5.00 4.97
C ILE A 219 -4.72 -5.35 6.29
N ALA A 220 -4.55 -4.49 7.28
CA ALA A 220 -5.27 -4.49 8.54
C ALA A 220 -6.00 -3.17 8.73
N ALA A 221 -6.99 -3.19 9.62
CA ALA A 221 -7.78 -2.02 9.98
C ALA A 221 -7.80 -1.83 11.50
N ALA A 222 -7.74 -0.57 11.92
CA ALA A 222 -7.97 -0.16 13.29
C ALA A 222 -8.83 1.10 13.31
N SER A 223 -9.56 1.32 14.41
CA SER A 223 -10.38 2.52 14.56
C SER A 223 -10.34 3.08 15.99
N ILE A 224 -10.57 4.38 16.12
CA ILE A 224 -10.69 5.10 17.40
C ILE A 224 -11.72 6.21 17.24
N THR A 225 -12.46 6.56 18.30
CA THR A 225 -13.36 7.73 18.22
C THR A 225 -12.56 9.02 18.06
N VAL A 226 -13.11 10.01 17.35
CA VAL A 226 -12.48 11.34 17.23
C VAL A 226 -12.28 11.96 18.62
N ASP A 227 -13.24 11.80 19.53
CA ASP A 227 -13.16 12.29 20.90
C ASP A 227 -12.02 11.66 21.72
N ASP A 228 -11.85 10.33 21.66
CA ASP A 228 -10.74 9.65 22.34
C ASP A 228 -9.40 10.05 21.74
N PHE A 229 -9.31 10.18 20.41
CA PHE A 229 -8.11 10.62 19.73
C PHE A 229 -7.71 12.04 20.14
N LEU A 230 -8.64 13.01 20.06
CA LEU A 230 -8.37 14.41 20.42
C LEU A 230 -8.03 14.55 21.92
N ALA A 231 -8.63 13.72 22.77
CA ALA A 231 -8.31 13.66 24.19
C ALA A 231 -7.08 12.81 24.53
N ARG A 232 -6.36 12.29 23.51
CA ARG A 232 -5.12 11.51 23.63
C ARG A 232 -5.25 10.18 24.38
N ARG A 233 -6.44 9.58 24.34
CA ARG A 233 -6.73 8.26 24.90
C ARG A 233 -6.41 7.16 23.88
N PHE A 234 -5.14 7.07 23.47
CA PHE A 234 -4.71 6.15 22.42
C PHE A 234 -4.86 4.66 22.80
N GLU A 235 -4.99 4.34 24.09
CA GLU A 235 -5.40 3.01 24.55
C GLU A 235 -6.79 2.59 24.04
N GLY A 236 -7.59 3.54 23.54
CA GLY A 236 -8.90 3.32 22.93
C GLY A 236 -8.87 2.76 21.51
N TRP A 237 -7.70 2.55 20.90
CA TRP A 237 -7.61 1.91 19.59
C TRP A 237 -8.22 0.52 19.57
N GLN A 238 -9.16 0.30 18.65
CA GLN A 238 -9.77 -0.98 18.36
C GLN A 238 -9.15 -1.57 17.10
N ARG A 239 -8.60 -2.79 17.19
CA ARG A 239 -8.15 -3.53 16.01
C ARG A 239 -9.35 -4.24 15.39
N GLU A 240 -9.71 -3.82 14.19
CA GLU A 240 -10.87 -4.32 13.44
C GLU A 240 -10.52 -5.59 12.66
N GLY A 241 -9.23 -5.95 12.60
CA GLY A 241 -8.73 -7.19 12.03
C GLY A 241 -8.12 -7.01 10.65
N LEU A 242 -7.78 -8.14 10.01
CA LEU A 242 -7.21 -8.17 8.67
C LEU A 242 -8.31 -8.02 7.64
N ALA A 243 -8.17 -7.07 6.72
CA ALA A 243 -9.11 -6.88 5.63
C ALA A 243 -9.10 -8.06 4.67
N PHE A 244 -7.90 -8.55 4.35
CA PHE A 244 -7.66 -9.69 3.47
C PHE A 244 -6.73 -10.69 4.14
N LYS A 245 -7.25 -11.85 4.52
CA LYS A 245 -6.49 -12.87 5.23
C LYS A 245 -5.65 -13.70 4.27
N ASN A 246 -4.36 -13.83 4.56
CA ASN A 246 -3.38 -14.62 3.82
C ASN A 246 -3.21 -14.19 2.35
N ILE A 247 -3.44 -12.91 2.05
CA ILE A 247 -3.25 -12.33 0.72
C ILE A 247 -2.18 -11.24 0.83
N TRP A 248 -1.20 -11.29 -0.07
CA TRP A 248 -0.20 -10.22 -0.18
C TRP A 248 -0.88 -9.00 -0.79
N ASP A 249 -1.13 -7.99 0.04
CA ASP A 249 -1.94 -6.83 -0.32
C ASP A 249 -1.50 -5.60 0.49
N LYS A 250 -1.56 -4.43 -0.13
CA LYS A 250 -1.10 -3.15 0.43
C LYS A 250 -1.99 -2.00 -0.07
N ASP A 251 -1.64 -0.78 0.35
CA ASP A 251 -2.11 0.46 -0.28
C ASP A 251 -3.64 0.63 -0.22
N ALA A 252 -4.23 0.25 0.91
CA ALA A 252 -5.68 0.30 1.07
C ALA A 252 -6.17 1.65 1.56
N ILE A 253 -7.28 2.12 0.98
CA ILE A 253 -7.97 3.36 1.36
C ILE A 253 -9.48 3.12 1.40
N LEU A 254 -10.16 3.83 2.29
CA LEU A 254 -11.61 3.90 2.36
C LEU A 254 -12.09 5.25 1.80
N PHE A 255 -13.24 5.23 1.15
CA PHE A 255 -13.97 6.44 0.83
C PHE A 255 -14.69 6.96 2.09
N PRO A 256 -14.77 8.30 2.28
CA PRO A 256 -15.31 8.88 3.52
C PRO A 256 -16.82 8.73 3.70
N GLU A 257 -17.55 8.35 2.64
CA GLU A 257 -19.00 8.23 2.68
C GLU A 257 -19.47 7.00 1.90
N ARG A 258 -20.74 6.64 2.14
CA ARG A 258 -21.41 5.62 1.33
C ARG A 258 -21.69 6.18 -0.07
N ILE A 259 -21.30 5.43 -1.08
CA ILE A 259 -21.57 5.74 -2.49
C ILE A 259 -22.59 4.72 -2.98
N GLN A 260 -23.74 5.21 -3.44
CA GLN A 260 -24.89 4.37 -3.80
C GLN A 260 -25.27 3.36 -2.69
N GLY A 261 -25.17 3.79 -1.42
CA GLY A 261 -25.52 2.99 -0.25
C GLY A 261 -24.49 1.95 0.17
N LYS A 262 -23.28 1.96 -0.40
CA LYS A 262 -22.17 1.04 -0.05
C LYS A 262 -20.95 1.80 0.40
N TYR A 263 -20.20 1.26 1.36
CA TYR A 263 -18.84 1.69 1.60
C TYR A 263 -17.93 1.17 0.49
N VAL A 264 -16.93 1.97 0.12
CA VAL A 264 -16.01 1.67 -0.98
C VAL A 264 -14.60 1.63 -0.44
N LEU A 265 -13.87 0.59 -0.79
CA LEU A 265 -12.47 0.39 -0.41
C LEU A 265 -11.64 0.14 -1.66
N TYR A 266 -10.55 0.89 -1.83
CA TYR A 266 -9.49 0.52 -2.77
C TYR A 266 -8.39 -0.22 -2.05
N HIS A 267 -7.76 -1.15 -2.74
CA HIS A 267 -6.60 -1.92 -2.27
C HIS A 267 -5.74 -2.34 -3.46
N ARG A 268 -4.69 -3.12 -3.22
CA ARG A 268 -3.69 -3.41 -4.24
C ARG A 268 -3.11 -4.80 -4.08
N ILE A 269 -3.71 -5.74 -4.79
CA ILE A 269 -3.03 -6.98 -5.18
C ILE A 269 -2.12 -6.65 -6.37
N GLU A 270 -0.80 -6.75 -6.16
CA GLU A 270 0.20 -6.35 -7.15
C GLU A 270 -0.09 -6.97 -8.53
N PRO A 271 -0.04 -6.19 -9.63
CA PRO A 271 0.47 -4.82 -9.73
C PRO A 271 -0.60 -3.71 -9.82
N SER A 272 -1.88 -4.06 -9.65
CA SER A 272 -3.01 -3.21 -10.02
C SER A 272 -3.78 -2.72 -8.81
N MET A 273 -4.47 -1.58 -8.94
CA MET A 273 -5.43 -1.12 -7.93
C MET A 273 -6.77 -1.81 -8.15
N TRP A 274 -7.36 -2.23 -7.04
CA TRP A 274 -8.63 -2.94 -6.97
C TRP A 274 -9.64 -2.14 -6.17
N ILE A 275 -10.92 -2.40 -6.41
CA ILE A 275 -12.04 -1.87 -5.66
C ILE A 275 -12.85 -3.02 -5.07
N THR A 276 -13.39 -2.79 -3.88
CA THR A 276 -14.44 -3.60 -3.28
C THR A 276 -15.51 -2.74 -2.63
N TYR A 277 -16.69 -3.32 -2.48
CA TYR A 277 -17.87 -2.66 -1.92
C TYR A 277 -18.37 -3.42 -0.71
N MET A 278 -18.72 -2.71 0.35
CA MET A 278 -19.24 -3.30 1.59
C MET A 278 -20.56 -2.65 1.99
N ASN A 279 -21.43 -3.39 2.68
CA ASN A 279 -22.64 -2.81 3.27
C ASN A 279 -22.33 -1.97 4.51
N GLU A 280 -21.40 -2.48 5.31
CA GLU A 280 -20.91 -1.89 6.55
C GLU A 280 -19.38 -2.01 6.55
N VAL A 281 -18.68 -1.14 7.28
CA VAL A 281 -17.21 -1.23 7.40
C VAL A 281 -16.87 -2.38 8.34
N GLU A 282 -16.73 -3.58 7.78
CA GLU A 282 -16.44 -4.82 8.52
C GLU A 282 -15.30 -5.59 7.84
N PHE A 283 -14.42 -6.19 8.64
CA PHE A 283 -13.29 -6.98 8.17
C PHE A 283 -13.35 -8.42 8.72
N PRO A 284 -12.96 -9.44 7.94
CA PRO A 284 -12.42 -9.38 6.58
C PRO A 284 -13.48 -9.06 5.53
N CYS A 285 -13.07 -8.36 4.46
CA CYS A 285 -13.93 -8.12 3.29
C CYS A 285 -14.23 -9.46 2.61
N ARG A 286 -15.48 -9.70 2.21
CA ARG A 286 -15.93 -10.96 1.58
C ARG A 286 -16.57 -10.76 0.21
N GLU A 287 -16.73 -9.51 -0.19
CA GLU A 287 -17.42 -9.10 -1.38
C GLU A 287 -16.56 -9.27 -2.64
N GLN A 288 -17.16 -9.02 -3.81
CA GLN A 288 -16.43 -9.10 -5.07
C GLN A 288 -15.43 -7.94 -5.19
N HIS A 289 -14.33 -8.21 -5.90
CA HIS A 289 -13.27 -7.27 -6.19
C HIS A 289 -13.16 -7.07 -7.69
N ALA A 290 -12.91 -5.85 -8.14
CA ALA A 290 -12.65 -5.55 -9.55
C ALA A 290 -11.35 -4.75 -9.69
N ILE A 291 -10.65 -4.93 -10.82
CA ILE A 291 -9.49 -4.08 -11.15
C ILE A 291 -10.02 -2.76 -11.69
N ILE A 292 -9.68 -1.65 -11.03
CA ILE A 292 -10.02 -0.32 -11.52
C ILE A 292 -9.00 0.14 -12.55
N ILE A 293 -7.72 0.08 -12.19
CA ILE A 293 -6.62 0.57 -12.98
C ILE A 293 -5.40 -0.36 -12.81
N GLY A 294 -4.67 -0.58 -13.90
CA GLY A 294 -3.39 -1.29 -13.90
C GLY A 294 -2.21 -0.41 -14.28
N PRO A 295 -0.98 -0.93 -14.18
CA PRO A 295 0.22 -0.28 -14.69
C PRO A 295 0.11 0.00 -16.19
N ARG A 296 0.68 1.11 -16.65
CA ARG A 296 0.64 1.47 -18.08
C ARG A 296 1.83 0.87 -18.82
N PRO A 297 1.62 0.27 -20.01
CA PRO A 297 2.70 -0.36 -20.75
C PRO A 297 3.74 0.66 -21.25
N GLY A 298 4.92 0.16 -21.62
CA GLY A 298 5.99 0.98 -22.18
C GLY A 298 6.91 1.55 -21.10
N ARG A 299 7.52 2.71 -21.39
CA ARG A 299 8.42 3.43 -20.45
C ARG A 299 7.68 4.52 -19.67
N MET A 300 6.40 4.28 -19.37
CA MET A 300 5.64 5.19 -18.53
C MET A 300 6.17 5.13 -17.09
N TRP A 301 5.99 6.22 -16.35
CA TRP A 301 6.50 6.34 -14.98
C TRP A 301 5.78 5.41 -13.98
N ASP A 302 4.65 4.83 -14.37
CA ASP A 302 3.82 3.91 -13.58
C ASP A 302 3.64 2.55 -14.27
N SER A 303 4.72 2.06 -14.90
CA SER A 303 4.70 0.86 -15.75
C SER A 303 4.92 -0.46 -15.04
N LEU A 304 5.53 -0.46 -13.85
CA LEU A 304 5.82 -1.68 -13.08
C LEU A 304 4.67 -2.04 -12.15
N LYS A 305 4.29 -1.10 -11.27
CA LYS A 305 3.20 -1.26 -10.31
C LYS A 305 2.66 0.10 -9.88
N ILE A 306 1.43 0.09 -9.39
CA ILE A 306 0.71 1.25 -8.88
C ILE A 306 -0.03 0.90 -7.60
N GLY A 307 -0.40 1.91 -6.83
CA GLY A 307 -1.24 1.74 -5.65
C GLY A 307 -1.85 3.07 -5.21
N ALA A 308 -2.95 2.99 -4.46
CA ALA A 308 -3.52 4.18 -3.84
C ALA A 308 -2.51 4.80 -2.87
N GLY A 309 -2.36 6.11 -2.95
CA GLY A 309 -1.53 6.87 -2.03
C GLY A 309 -2.39 7.34 -0.86
N ALA A 310 -2.95 8.53 -1.03
CA ALA A 310 -3.82 9.18 -0.06
C ALA A 310 -5.29 8.73 -0.19
N GLN A 311 -6.05 8.95 0.89
CA GLN A 311 -7.51 8.83 0.87
C GLN A 311 -8.15 9.74 -0.20
N PRO A 312 -9.35 9.41 -0.71
CA PRO A 312 -10.01 10.21 -1.73
C PRO A 312 -10.46 11.57 -1.18
N LEU A 313 -10.20 12.64 -1.93
CA LEU A 313 -10.68 13.99 -1.64
C LEU A 313 -11.90 14.29 -2.50
N LYS A 314 -13.01 14.67 -1.88
CA LYS A 314 -14.23 15.02 -2.62
C LYS A 314 -14.06 16.39 -3.26
N THR A 315 -14.34 16.48 -4.55
CA THR A 315 -14.35 17.74 -5.30
C THR A 315 -15.68 17.91 -6.00
N ILE A 316 -15.97 19.12 -6.51
CA ILE A 316 -17.15 19.37 -7.34
C ILE A 316 -17.14 18.62 -8.70
N TYR A 317 -16.04 17.93 -9.03
CA TYR A 317 -15.84 17.21 -10.29
C TYR A 317 -15.81 15.68 -10.15
N GLY A 318 -15.61 15.17 -8.93
CA GLY A 318 -15.27 13.77 -8.69
C GLY A 318 -14.48 13.57 -7.41
N TRP A 319 -14.15 12.32 -7.12
CA TRP A 319 -13.17 11.97 -6.10
C TRP A 319 -11.77 12.11 -6.68
N LEU A 320 -10.97 13.01 -6.12
CA LEU A 320 -9.56 13.21 -6.48
C LEU A 320 -8.69 12.31 -5.60
N LEU A 321 -7.85 11.48 -6.22
CA LEU A 321 -6.91 10.59 -5.55
C LEU A 321 -5.49 10.90 -5.99
N ILE A 322 -4.58 10.95 -5.02
CA ILE A 322 -3.14 10.94 -5.27
C ILE A 322 -2.69 9.48 -5.20
N TYR A 323 -2.15 8.95 -6.30
CA TYR A 323 -1.68 7.57 -6.39
C TYR A 323 -0.17 7.55 -6.67
N HIS A 324 0.48 6.45 -6.30
CA HIS A 324 1.89 6.26 -6.65
C HIS A 324 2.02 5.33 -7.86
N GLY A 325 3.10 5.55 -8.61
CA GLY A 325 3.50 4.71 -9.73
C GLY A 325 5.00 4.44 -9.68
N VAL A 326 5.36 3.24 -10.08
CA VAL A 326 6.74 2.75 -10.11
C VAL A 326 7.08 2.37 -11.54
N ASP A 327 8.24 2.79 -12.02
CA ASP A 327 8.77 2.36 -13.30
C ASP A 327 9.73 1.17 -13.16
N HIS A 328 10.26 0.68 -14.28
CA HIS A 328 11.22 -0.42 -14.29
C HIS A 328 12.63 -0.04 -13.77
N ASN A 329 12.87 1.24 -13.46
CA ASN A 329 14.06 1.70 -12.75
C ASN A 329 13.80 1.81 -11.23
N TYR A 330 12.64 1.36 -10.75
CA TYR A 330 12.21 1.42 -9.36
C TYR A 330 12.11 2.85 -8.81
N VAL A 331 11.89 3.85 -9.68
CA VAL A 331 11.64 5.22 -9.23
C VAL A 331 10.16 5.36 -8.88
N TYR A 332 9.87 5.77 -7.64
CA TYR A 332 8.51 6.03 -7.18
C TYR A 332 8.15 7.49 -7.40
N ARG A 333 7.03 7.72 -8.07
CA ARG A 333 6.48 9.05 -8.36
C ARG A 333 5.00 9.11 -7.98
N LEU A 334 4.46 10.30 -7.82
CA LEU A 334 3.04 10.53 -7.57
C LEU A 334 2.33 11.02 -8.84
N GLY A 335 1.10 10.60 -9.04
CA GLY A 335 0.17 11.13 -10.05
C GLY A 335 -1.21 11.34 -9.46
N VAL A 336 -2.15 11.77 -10.31
CA VAL A 336 -3.54 12.02 -9.91
C VAL A 336 -4.50 11.15 -10.71
N ILE A 337 -5.57 10.75 -10.04
CA ILE A 337 -6.74 10.11 -10.66
C ILE A 337 -7.98 10.85 -10.18
N LEU A 338 -8.89 11.17 -11.08
CA LEU A 338 -10.25 11.61 -10.77
C LEU A 338 -11.21 10.48 -11.10
N VAL A 339 -12.03 10.06 -10.14
CA VAL A 339 -13.10 9.09 -10.37
C VAL A 339 -14.48 9.71 -10.12
N ASP A 340 -15.50 9.12 -10.75
CA ASP A 340 -16.88 9.59 -10.68
C ASP A 340 -17.42 9.55 -9.23
N LEU A 341 -18.26 10.52 -8.86
CA LEU A 341 -18.84 10.62 -7.51
C LEU A 341 -19.81 9.47 -7.21
N GLU A 342 -20.52 8.97 -8.22
CA GLU A 342 -21.55 7.95 -8.07
C GLU A 342 -21.05 6.55 -8.44
N ASP A 343 -20.03 6.45 -9.30
CA ASP A 343 -19.40 5.18 -9.69
C ASP A 343 -17.87 5.27 -9.60
N PRO A 344 -17.28 4.95 -8.43
CA PRO A 344 -15.83 5.03 -8.24
C PRO A 344 -15.01 4.15 -9.20
N GLN A 345 -15.61 3.11 -9.80
CA GLN A 345 -14.93 2.33 -10.85
C GLN A 345 -14.63 3.15 -12.11
N ARG A 346 -15.41 4.21 -12.35
CA ARG A 346 -15.30 5.04 -13.53
C ARG A 346 -14.24 6.11 -13.32
N VAL A 347 -13.07 5.87 -13.90
CA VAL A 347 -11.98 6.86 -13.99
C VAL A 347 -12.33 7.92 -15.03
N LEU A 348 -12.46 9.16 -14.57
CA LEU A 348 -12.71 10.33 -15.40
C LEU A 348 -11.41 10.94 -15.95
N TYR A 349 -10.36 10.92 -15.13
CA TYR A 349 -9.04 11.43 -15.49
C TYR A 349 -7.94 10.64 -14.78
N ARG A 350 -6.81 10.43 -15.46
CA ARG A 350 -5.58 9.90 -14.89
C ARG A 350 -4.40 10.63 -15.53
N SER A 351 -3.52 11.21 -14.73
CA SER A 351 -2.45 12.06 -15.27
C SER A 351 -1.49 11.26 -16.17
N PRO A 352 -1.14 11.76 -17.36
CA PRO A 352 -0.10 11.16 -18.21
C PRO A 352 1.29 11.36 -17.62
N ASN A 353 1.52 12.48 -16.94
CA ASN A 353 2.75 12.83 -16.24
C ASN A 353 2.67 12.56 -14.72
N PRO A 354 3.82 12.42 -14.03
CA PRO A 354 3.86 12.53 -12.59
C PRO A 354 3.57 13.98 -12.17
N VAL A 355 2.90 14.16 -11.03
CA VAL A 355 2.71 15.46 -10.37
C VAL A 355 3.80 15.75 -9.35
N LEU A 356 4.50 14.71 -8.86
CA LEU A 356 5.70 14.84 -8.04
C LEU A 356 6.65 13.67 -8.35
N GLU A 357 7.93 13.98 -8.50
CA GLU A 357 8.99 12.99 -8.68
C GLU A 357 10.21 13.37 -7.85
N PRO A 358 11.11 12.42 -7.49
CA PRO A 358 12.28 12.74 -6.68
C PRO A 358 13.21 13.71 -7.41
N GLU A 359 13.43 14.89 -6.84
CA GLU A 359 14.32 15.92 -7.39
C GLU A 359 15.28 16.47 -6.34
N GLU A 360 14.80 16.63 -5.11
CA GLU A 360 15.60 17.18 -4.01
C GLU A 360 16.51 16.11 -3.39
N ASP A 361 17.63 16.54 -2.78
CA ASP A 361 18.63 15.63 -2.19
C ASP A 361 18.03 14.61 -1.20
N TYR A 362 17.04 15.04 -0.41
CA TYR A 362 16.33 14.19 0.58
C TYR A 362 15.31 13.23 -0.04
N GLU A 363 14.92 13.43 -1.31
CA GLU A 363 14.02 12.56 -2.09
C GLU A 363 14.80 11.56 -2.95
N VAL A 364 15.91 12.03 -3.53
CA VAL A 364 16.85 11.20 -4.28
C VAL A 364 17.65 10.29 -3.33
N GLY A 365 17.92 10.76 -2.10
CA GLY A 365 18.63 10.02 -1.07
C GLY A 365 20.16 10.17 -1.11
N LEU A 366 20.67 11.30 -1.63
CA LEU A 366 22.12 11.54 -1.78
C LEU A 366 22.85 11.65 -0.44
N SER A 367 22.15 12.08 0.62
CA SER A 367 22.66 12.19 1.98
C SER A 367 22.59 10.89 2.80
N GLY A 368 22.18 9.78 2.16
CA GLY A 368 21.88 8.50 2.81
C GLY A 368 20.37 8.30 2.92
N ALA A 369 19.91 7.13 2.49
CA ALA A 369 18.51 6.77 2.45
C ALA A 369 18.31 5.26 2.60
N TRP A 370 17.15 4.85 3.13
CA TRP A 370 16.76 3.44 3.10
C TRP A 370 16.47 2.99 1.66
N VAL A 371 15.65 3.76 0.93
CA VAL A 371 15.30 3.47 -0.46
C VAL A 371 15.41 4.77 -1.27
N PRO A 372 16.44 4.93 -2.12
CA PRO A 372 16.64 6.14 -2.90
C PRO A 372 15.63 6.28 -4.05
N ASN A 373 15.46 7.50 -4.56
CA ASN A 373 14.55 7.84 -5.66
C ASN A 373 13.08 7.51 -5.36
N VAL A 374 12.61 7.93 -4.19
CA VAL A 374 11.23 7.69 -3.74
C VAL A 374 10.57 8.98 -3.29
N VAL A 375 9.41 9.27 -3.88
CA VAL A 375 8.35 10.07 -3.25
C VAL A 375 7.09 9.22 -3.12
N PHE A 376 6.54 9.13 -1.91
CA PHE A 376 5.42 8.23 -1.60
C PHE A 376 4.44 8.88 -0.62
N THR A 377 3.14 8.89 -0.90
CA THR A 377 2.15 9.50 0.00
C THR A 377 1.17 8.47 0.54
N CYS A 378 0.77 8.66 1.80
CA CYS A 378 -0.38 7.96 2.40
C CYS A 378 -1.46 8.96 2.84
N GLY A 379 -1.29 10.26 2.58
CA GLY A 379 -2.10 11.29 3.20
C GLY A 379 -2.09 12.60 2.42
N ALA A 380 -3.29 13.04 2.04
CA ALA A 380 -3.54 14.35 1.46
C ALA A 380 -4.80 14.95 2.08
N VAL A 381 -4.81 16.27 2.29
CA VAL A 381 -5.93 16.99 2.91
C VAL A 381 -6.17 18.31 2.19
N GLY A 382 -7.36 18.88 2.32
CA GLY A 382 -7.60 20.26 1.92
C GLY A 382 -6.71 21.24 2.69
N GLY A 383 -6.40 22.38 2.08
CA GLY A 383 -5.70 23.49 2.73
C GLY A 383 -6.51 24.11 3.87
N SER A 384 -7.83 24.03 3.78
CA SER A 384 -8.80 24.39 4.82
C SER A 384 -9.68 23.20 5.20
N ASP A 385 -10.43 23.34 6.29
CA ASP A 385 -11.43 22.34 6.71
C ASP A 385 -12.70 22.48 5.87
N LYS A 386 -12.66 21.92 4.66
CA LYS A 386 -13.74 21.94 3.68
C LYS A 386 -13.96 20.53 3.16
N GLU A 387 -15.21 20.09 3.21
CA GLU A 387 -15.60 18.73 2.81
C GLU A 387 -15.55 18.53 1.29
N ILE A 388 -15.98 19.53 0.51
CA ILE A 388 -16.01 19.49 -0.96
C ILE A 388 -15.08 20.58 -1.50
N LEU A 389 -14.03 20.19 -2.20
CA LEU A 389 -13.05 21.11 -2.76
C LEU A 389 -13.49 21.66 -4.13
N GLU A 390 -13.21 22.94 -4.35
CA GLU A 390 -13.43 23.73 -5.57
C GLU A 390 -12.08 24.13 -6.18
N ASP A 391 -12.12 24.79 -7.34
CA ASP A 391 -10.95 25.13 -8.15
C ASP A 391 -9.77 25.73 -7.39
N ASP A 392 -10.04 26.74 -6.56
CA ASP A 392 -9.01 27.52 -5.86
C ASP A 392 -8.61 26.90 -4.51
N ASP A 393 -9.28 25.84 -4.07
CA ASP A 393 -8.95 25.18 -2.81
C ASP A 393 -7.61 24.45 -2.93
N GLU A 394 -6.73 24.66 -1.96
CA GLU A 394 -5.45 23.98 -1.89
C GLU A 394 -5.63 22.52 -1.47
N VAL A 395 -4.78 21.66 -2.00
CA VAL A 395 -4.56 20.27 -1.58
C VAL A 395 -3.13 20.18 -1.06
N LEU A 396 -2.98 19.76 0.20
CA LEU A 396 -1.69 19.50 0.83
C LEU A 396 -1.42 18.00 0.77
N VAL A 397 -0.32 17.61 0.14
CA VAL A 397 0.12 16.22 0.00
C VAL A 397 1.35 16.02 0.88
N TYR A 398 1.22 15.20 1.91
CA TYR A 398 2.34 14.81 2.76
C TYR A 398 2.95 13.52 2.21
N TYR A 399 4.28 13.49 2.07
CA TYR A 399 4.94 12.39 1.39
C TYR A 399 6.21 11.97 2.13
N GLY A 400 6.44 10.67 2.19
CA GLY A 400 7.75 10.08 2.49
C GLY A 400 8.70 10.35 1.33
N ALA A 401 9.94 10.68 1.68
CA ALA A 401 11.03 10.99 0.78
C ALA A 401 12.21 10.05 1.09
N ALA A 402 12.62 9.30 0.06
CA ALA A 402 13.68 8.29 0.11
C ALA A 402 13.55 7.27 1.28
N ASP A 403 12.31 6.95 1.70
CA ASP A 403 11.99 6.13 2.89
C ASP A 403 12.76 6.56 4.17
N THR A 404 13.02 7.86 4.31
CA THR A 404 13.91 8.39 5.36
C THR A 404 13.36 9.62 6.06
N SER A 405 12.73 10.51 5.30
CA SER A 405 12.17 11.77 5.80
C SER A 405 10.76 12.00 5.25
N ILE A 406 10.10 13.04 5.73
CA ILE A 406 8.76 13.42 5.29
C ILE A 406 8.81 14.86 4.79
N GLY A 407 8.24 15.11 3.61
CA GLY A 407 7.97 16.44 3.07
C GLY A 407 6.48 16.74 2.95
N VAL A 408 6.17 17.99 2.64
CA VAL A 408 4.84 18.42 2.20
C VAL A 408 4.94 19.20 0.89
N ALA A 409 3.98 18.98 0.00
CA ALA A 409 3.83 19.73 -1.24
C ALA A 409 2.36 20.16 -1.42
N ARG A 410 2.12 21.18 -2.25
CA ARG A 410 0.79 21.75 -2.45
C ARG A 410 0.46 21.97 -3.93
N ALA A 411 -0.81 21.94 -4.25
CA ALA A 411 -1.37 22.43 -5.50
C ALA A 411 -2.84 22.82 -5.26
N THR A 412 -3.46 23.56 -6.17
CA THR A 412 -4.91 23.75 -6.14
C THR A 412 -5.65 22.60 -6.82
N VAL A 413 -6.95 22.45 -6.62
CA VAL A 413 -7.76 21.48 -7.39
C VAL A 413 -7.64 21.73 -8.90
N ALA A 414 -7.68 23.01 -9.31
CA ALA A 414 -7.54 23.39 -10.72
C ALA A 414 -6.15 23.11 -11.30
N ASP A 415 -5.10 23.06 -10.47
CA ASP A 415 -3.78 22.61 -10.89
C ASP A 415 -3.76 21.10 -11.16
N LEU A 416 -4.44 20.33 -10.31
CA LEU A 416 -4.43 18.87 -10.37
C LEU A 416 -5.40 18.31 -11.42
N ILE A 417 -6.52 18.97 -11.68
CA ILE A 417 -7.56 18.55 -12.63
C ILE A 417 -7.58 19.52 -13.83
N PRO A 418 -7.15 19.09 -15.04
CA PRO A 418 -7.16 19.95 -16.21
C PRO A 418 -8.57 20.43 -16.56
N GLU A 419 -8.68 21.65 -17.12
CA GLU A 419 -9.95 22.30 -17.46
C GLU A 419 -10.94 21.41 -18.23
N LYS A 420 -10.45 20.58 -19.16
CA LYS A 420 -11.25 19.62 -19.94
C LYS A 420 -12.02 18.62 -19.05
N TYR A 421 -11.52 18.31 -17.87
CA TYR A 421 -12.09 17.35 -16.92
C TYR A 421 -12.84 18.04 -15.77
N ARG A 422 -12.87 19.37 -15.75
CA ARG A 422 -13.60 20.19 -14.76
C ARG A 422 -15.05 20.43 -15.19
N CYS A 423 -15.70 19.39 -15.71
CA CYS A 423 -17.14 19.39 -15.97
C CYS A 423 -17.85 19.13 -14.64
N LYS A 424 -18.65 20.09 -14.15
CA LYS A 424 -19.41 19.90 -12.90
C LYS A 424 -20.22 18.61 -13.01
N SER A 425 -20.06 17.71 -12.04
CA SER A 425 -20.98 16.60 -11.91
C SER A 425 -22.38 17.19 -11.70
N LEU A 426 -23.35 16.76 -12.50
CA LEU A 426 -24.73 17.26 -12.45
C LEU A 426 -25.44 16.96 -11.11
N ALA A 427 -24.78 16.27 -10.19
CA ALA A 427 -25.30 15.82 -8.90
C ALA A 427 -25.29 16.85 -7.76
N LEU A 428 -24.80 18.09 -7.99
CA LEU A 428 -24.73 19.13 -6.96
C LEU A 428 -25.85 20.20 -7.05
N VAL A 429 -27.03 19.86 -7.56
CA VAL A 429 -28.21 20.75 -7.60
C VAL A 429 -29.33 20.26 -6.70
#